data_AF-E5EZR7-F1
#
_entry.id   AF-E5EZR7-F1
#
_cell.length_a   1.000
_cell.length_b   1.000
_cell.length_c   1.000
_cell.angle_alpha   90.00
_cell.angle_beta   90.00
_cell.angle_gamma   90.00
#
_symmetry.space_group_name_H-M   'P 1'
#
loop_
_entity.id
_entity.type
_entity.pdbx_description
1 polymer ?
#
loop_
_entity_poly.entity_id
_entity_poly.type
_entity_poly.pdbx_seq_one_letter_code
_entity_poly.pdbx_strand_id
1 'polypeptide(L)' 'LDTKAGHEISPNGPFQPLDKGAVIDDNKGEFIGVNNMIASATAGNIERLCLYSIMDS' A
#
# COMPACT_ATOMS: atom_id res chain seq x y z
N LEU A 1 -1.92 -11.86 8.64
CA LEU A 1 -2.57 -11.79 9.97
C LEU A 1 -1.69 -11.01 10.94
N ASP A 2 -0.37 -11.19 10.87
CA ASP A 2 0.60 -10.55 11.76
C ASP A 2 0.59 -9.02 11.69
N THR A 3 0.44 -8.44 10.49
CA THR A 3 0.33 -6.99 10.30
C THR A 3 -0.91 -6.40 10.97
N LYS A 4 -2.02 -7.13 11.00
CA LYS A 4 -3.24 -6.71 11.69
C LYS A 4 -3.07 -6.77 13.20
N ALA A 5 -2.54 -7.88 13.72
CA ALA A 5 -2.26 -8.03 15.14
C ALA A 5 -1.23 -6.99 15.64
N GLY A 6 -0.22 -6.68 14.82
CA GLY A 6 0.77 -5.65 15.12
C GLY A 6 0.16 -4.24 15.24
N HIS A 7 -0.82 -3.90 14.40
CA HIS A 7 -1.58 -2.64 14.53
C HIS A 7 -2.44 -2.62 15.80
N GLU A 8 -3.10 -3.74 16.15
CA GLU A 8 -3.90 -3.85 17.37
C GLU A 8 -3.05 -3.72 18.65
N ILE A 9 -1.80 -4.19 18.62
CA ILE A 9 -0.84 -4.05 19.74
C ILE A 9 -0.34 -2.61 19.86
N SER A 10 0.01 -1.97 18.74
CA SER A 10 0.49 -0.58 18.73
C SER A 10 -0.20 0.19 17.61
N PRO A 11 -1.26 0.95 17.93
CA PRO A 11 -2.03 1.72 16.94
C PRO A 11 -1.20 2.76 16.19
N ASN A 12 -0.17 3.32 16.83
CA ASN A 12 0.78 4.26 16.20
C ASN A 12 2.06 3.57 15.72
N GLY A 13 2.04 2.24 15.60
CA GLY A 13 3.16 1.43 15.15
C GLY A 13 3.37 1.51 13.63
N PRO A 14 4.34 0.74 13.10
CA PRO A 14 4.68 0.75 11.68
C PRO A 14 3.60 0.10 10.80
N PHE A 15 2.74 -0.74 11.37
CA PHE A 15 1.62 -1.35 10.65
C PHE A 15 0.42 -0.43 10.76
N GLN A 16 0.13 0.28 9.67
CA GLN A 16 -1.05 1.13 9.55
C GLN A 16 -2.07 0.49 8.62
N PRO A 17 -3.37 0.59 8.92
CA PRO A 17 -4.41 0.13 8.02
C PRO A 17 -4.38 0.95 6.74
N LEU A 18 -4.68 0.29 5.63
CA LEU A 18 -4.69 0.87 4.30
C LEU A 18 -6.03 0.56 3.64
N ASP A 19 -6.73 1.61 3.21
CA ASP A 19 -7.84 1.46 2.29
C ASP A 19 -7.30 1.37 0.86
N LYS A 20 -7.59 0.27 0.16
CA LYS A 20 -7.15 0.08 -1.23
C LYS A 20 -7.71 1.16 -2.17
N GLY A 21 -8.87 1.72 -1.86
CA GLY A 21 -9.52 2.74 -2.69
C GLY A 21 -9.95 2.18 -4.06
N ALA A 22 -9.95 3.03 -5.08
CA ALA A 22 -10.33 2.63 -6.43
C ALA A 22 -9.24 1.79 -7.11
N VAL A 23 -9.68 0.83 -7.91
CA VAL A 23 -8.82 -0.01 -8.74
C VAL A 23 -8.42 0.79 -9.99
N ILE A 24 -7.12 0.95 -10.21
CA ILE A 24 -6.59 1.54 -11.45
C ILE A 24 -6.46 0.43 -12.49
N ASP A 25 -5.80 -0.67 -12.11
CA ASP A 25 -5.59 -1.82 -12.96
C ASP A 25 -5.67 -3.10 -12.11
N ASP A 26 -6.71 -3.89 -12.31
CA ASP A 26 -6.94 -5.12 -11.56
C ASP A 26 -5.95 -6.23 -11.97
N ASN A 27 -5.46 -6.22 -13.22
CA ASN A 27 -4.50 -7.23 -13.69
C ASN A 27 -3.10 -6.99 -13.13
N LYS A 28 -2.67 -5.72 -13.06
CA LYS A 28 -1.39 -5.35 -12.45
C LYS A 28 -1.47 -5.25 -10.92
N GLY A 29 -2.69 -5.17 -10.38
CA GLY A 29 -2.93 -4.94 -8.96
C GLY A 29 -2.55 -3.53 -8.54
N GLU A 30 -2.82 -2.54 -9.38
CA GLU A 30 -2.59 -1.13 -9.10
C GLU A 30 -3.85 -0.50 -8.49
N PHE A 31 -3.69 0.11 -7.32
CA PHE A 31 -4.79 0.71 -6.56
C PHE A 31 -4.42 2.12 -6.12
N ILE A 32 -5.34 3.07 -6.25
CA ILE A 32 -5.10 4.48 -5.89
C ILE A 32 -4.68 4.61 -4.43
N GLY A 33 -5.34 3.89 -3.52
CA GLY A 33 -5.04 3.96 -2.09
C GLY A 33 -3.64 3.44 -1.76
N VAL A 34 -3.21 2.37 -2.42
CA VAL A 34 -1.86 1.79 -2.25
C VAL A 34 -0.79 2.79 -2.71
N ASN A 35 -0.97 3.37 -3.89
CA ASN A 35 -0.05 4.36 -4.45
C ASN A 35 0.09 5.59 -3.54
N ASN A 36 -1.03 6.13 -3.03
CA ASN A 36 -1.03 7.28 -2.12
C ASN A 36 -0.30 7.00 -0.79
N MET A 37 -0.47 5.80 -0.23
CA MET A 37 0.22 5.42 1.01
C MET A 37 1.72 5.29 0.78
N ILE A 38 2.13 4.65 -0.32
CA ILE A 38 3.55 4.49 -0.64
C ILE A 38 4.21 5.84 -0.92
N ALA A 39 3.54 6.72 -1.65
CA ALA A 39 4.02 8.09 -1.84
C ALA A 39 4.21 8.81 -0.50
N SER A 40 3.25 8.67 0.42
CA SER A 40 3.34 9.27 1.76
C SER A 40 4.46 8.63 2.61
N ALA A 41 4.59 7.31 2.58
CA ALA A 41 5.58 6.56 3.36
C ALA A 41 7.02 6.73 2.85
N THR A 42 7.19 6.96 1.55
CA THR A 42 8.50 7.14 0.90
C THR A 42 8.85 8.61 0.67
N ALA A 43 8.05 9.54 1.19
CA ALA A 43 8.18 10.98 0.97
C ALA A 43 8.24 11.37 -0.52
N GLY A 44 7.46 10.68 -1.36
CA GLY A 44 7.34 10.93 -2.79
C GLY A 44 8.41 10.26 -3.66
N ASN A 45 9.27 9.41 -3.09
CA ASN A 45 10.30 8.72 -3.87
C ASN A 45 9.72 7.57 -4.73
N ILE A 46 8.60 6.98 -4.29
CA ILE A 46 7.88 5.94 -5.02
C ILE A 46 6.41 6.37 -5.12
N GLU A 47 5.92 6.54 -6.35
CA GLU A 47 4.55 7.01 -6.60
C GLU A 47 3.57 5.88 -6.93
N ARG A 48 4.06 4.75 -7.44
CA ARG A 48 3.24 3.67 -7.97
C ARG A 48 3.79 2.31 -7.55
N LEU A 49 2.88 1.35 -7.34
CA LEU A 49 3.24 -0.04 -7.10
C LEU A 49 2.23 -0.98 -7.77
N CYS A 50 2.74 -1.86 -8.62
CA CYS A 50 1.99 -2.99 -9.16
C CYS A 50 2.16 -4.20 -8.23
N LEU A 51 1.09 -4.66 -7.58
CA LEU A 51 1.18 -5.78 -6.63
C LEU A 51 1.39 -7.14 -7.31
N TYR A 52 1.00 -7.28 -8.58
CA TYR A 52 0.99 -8.55 -9.29
C TYR A 52 1.98 -8.60 -10.46
N SER A 53 2.76 -7.54 -10.67
CA SER A 53 3.79 -7.49 -11.71
C SER A 53 5.14 -7.13 -11.10
N ILE A 54 6.17 -7.89 -11.50
CA ILE A 54 7.57 -7.58 -11.19
C ILE A 54 8.19 -6.71 -12.30
N MET A 55 7.65 -6.79 -13.51
CA MET A 55 8.20 -6.13 -14.70
C MET A 55 7.72 -4.69 -14.87
N ASP A 56 6.61 -4.33 -14.24
CA ASP A 56 6.03 -2.99 -14.31
C ASP A 56 6.07 -2.34 -12.91
N SER A 57 6.44 -1.05 -12.89
CA SER A 57 6.49 -0.19 -11.69
C SER A 57 5.96 1.20 -12.01
#